data_AF-A0A0J7MWZ7-F1
#
_entry.id   AF-A0A0J7MWZ7-F1
#
_cell.length_a   1.000
_cell.length_b   1.000
_cell.length_c   1.000
_cell.angle_alpha   90.00
_cell.angle_beta   90.00
_cell.angle_gamma   90.00
#
_symmetry.space_group_name_H-M   'P 1'
#
loop_
_entity.id
_entity.type
_entity.pdbx_description
1 polymer ?
#
loop_
_entity_poly.entity_id
_entity_poly.type
_entity_poly.pdbx_seq_one_letter_code
_entity_poly.pdbx_strand_id
1 'polypeptide(L)'
;MLVPYTCCTKDFEDYYAGQTGRGLPYYQGGFAQKGYGIGGFFAKLFRSAMPFLVRGAKAVGKEALRTGSMVASDVLAGQNFKTALESRALESGKVLARKAVQKADQMIGRGKLKRKRSKRHRFISYKGRKTVIERGQWVEFHPLANVSDGSPVEFHISGSGDDYLDLSQTQLYVKAKITKADGTPLGDNDTKIGPVNLFLQSMFSQVDISLNDRLISSSNNTYPYRAMIETLLNHGIDAKSSQLSSELFFKDTAGRMNVYDPADTNPNHGFNQRAKLFKKSASVDMIGRLHLDMFHQDRLLLNLVDVKLKLIRSKPEFCLMGDGEFKVVLEHASLFVRKVRVSPGVVLGHAKALEKTTAKYPIERVVCKTYSVPTGNMSFVQDNIFIGQMPKRLVVAFMDTDAFNGNYKKSPFDFKHYNINFMSVYVDGQPMPSTPLQPDFENKHFIRAFQNLFVNAEDRGLHLSRSEFAEGNALFRFELSPDLCDSAHLNLIRHSNLRLEVKFSEALNQTISILVYAEFENLIEINKARNILFDFGN
;
A
#
# COMPACT_ATOMS: atom_id res chain seq x y z
N MET A 1 2.67 52.72 -20.47
CA MET A 1 3.56 52.26 -19.39
C MET A 1 2.85 51.15 -18.64
N LEU A 2 3.31 49.92 -18.80
CA LEU A 2 2.84 48.78 -18.00
C LEU A 2 3.64 48.78 -16.70
N VAL A 3 2.96 49.01 -15.58
CA VAL A 3 3.55 48.81 -14.25
C VAL A 3 3.60 47.31 -14.00
N PRO A 4 4.77 46.69 -13.80
CA PRO A 4 4.84 45.27 -13.47
C PRO A 4 4.23 45.06 -12.08
N TYR A 5 3.32 44.09 -11.98
CA TYR A 5 2.75 43.65 -10.71
C TYR A 5 3.84 42.96 -9.90
N THR A 6 4.46 43.68 -8.97
CA THR A 6 5.33 43.09 -7.94
C THR A 6 4.42 42.38 -6.94
N CYS A 7 4.35 41.05 -7.01
CA CYS A 7 3.77 40.23 -5.96
C CYS A 7 4.51 40.56 -4.65
N CYS A 8 3.76 40.99 -3.63
CA CYS A 8 4.30 41.38 -2.34
C CYS A 8 4.85 40.13 -1.64
N THR A 9 6.15 39.86 -1.78
CA THR A 9 6.85 38.74 -1.13
C THR A 9 6.61 38.75 0.38
N LYS A 10 6.48 39.94 0.98
CA LYS A 10 6.25 40.13 2.41
C LYS A 10 4.92 39.54 2.91
N ASP A 11 3.84 39.68 2.15
CA ASP A 11 2.52 39.10 2.52
C ASP A 11 2.51 37.57 2.45
N PHE A 12 3.26 37.01 1.49
CA PHE A 12 3.45 35.56 1.35
C PHE A 12 4.35 34.99 2.45
N GLU A 13 5.41 35.71 2.79
CA GLU A 13 6.32 35.39 3.89
C GLU A 13 5.61 35.44 5.24
N ASP A 14 4.78 36.45 5.49
CA ASP A 14 3.98 36.60 6.70
C ASP A 14 2.88 35.52 6.80
N TYR A 15 2.30 35.10 5.67
CA TYR A 15 1.34 33.99 5.61
C TYR A 15 1.95 32.65 6.06
N TYR A 16 3.15 32.31 5.58
CA TYR A 16 3.83 31.08 5.97
C TYR A 16 4.54 31.19 7.33
N ALA A 17 5.05 32.38 7.70
CA ALA A 17 5.58 32.65 9.02
C ALA A 17 4.48 32.60 10.10
N GLY A 18 3.25 33.04 9.81
CA GLY A 18 2.09 32.91 10.70
C GLY A 18 1.61 31.46 10.91
N GLN A 19 2.05 30.52 10.07
CA GLN A 19 1.80 29.08 10.24
C GLN A 19 2.88 28.40 11.10
N THR A 20 3.97 29.09 11.42
CA THR A 20 4.96 28.58 12.39
C THR A 20 4.31 28.56 13.78
N GLY A 21 4.07 27.36 14.30
CA GLY A 21 3.31 27.10 15.53
C GLY A 21 1.99 26.35 15.33
N ARG A 22 1.45 26.26 14.10
CA ARG A 22 0.25 25.45 13.76
C ARG A 22 0.52 24.32 12.76
N GLY A 23 1.75 24.17 12.31
CA GLY A 23 2.12 23.31 11.19
C GLY A 23 1.71 23.95 9.85
N LEU A 24 2.54 23.78 8.82
CA LEU A 24 2.24 24.14 7.44
C LEU A 24 1.08 23.25 6.92
N PRO A 25 0.21 23.64 5.99
CA PRO A 25 -0.95 22.84 5.54
C PRO A 25 -0.64 21.40 5.09
N TYR A 26 0.59 21.15 4.63
CA TYR A 26 1.08 19.81 4.26
C TYR A 26 1.72 19.03 5.43
N TYR A 27 1.98 19.72 6.54
CA TYR A 27 2.56 19.23 7.78
C TYR A 27 1.62 19.33 9.00
N GLN A 28 0.47 19.99 8.86
CA GLN A 28 -0.70 19.84 9.71
C GLN A 28 -1.09 18.37 9.66
N GLY A 29 -1.49 17.80 10.81
CA GLY A 29 -2.05 16.45 10.87
C GLY A 29 -3.25 16.36 9.95
N GLY A 30 -3.00 16.01 8.69
CA GLY A 30 -4.02 15.51 7.79
C GLY A 30 -4.45 14.16 8.31
N PHE A 31 -5.71 13.81 8.01
CA PHE A 31 -6.22 12.48 8.27
C PHE A 31 -5.17 11.45 7.83
N ALA A 32 -4.76 10.55 8.73
CA ALA A 32 -3.95 9.40 8.40
C ALA A 32 -4.76 8.54 7.41
N GLN A 33 -4.67 8.90 6.14
CA GLN A 33 -5.36 8.22 5.08
C GLN A 33 -4.42 7.12 4.62
N LYS A 34 -4.60 5.92 5.18
CA LYS A 34 -3.87 4.72 4.78
C LYS A 34 -3.79 4.62 3.26
N GLY A 35 -2.57 4.41 2.78
CA GLY A 35 -2.16 4.54 1.39
C GLY A 35 -3.19 3.98 0.41
N TYR A 36 -3.59 4.83 -0.53
CA TYR A 36 -4.23 4.35 -1.73
C TYR A 36 -3.24 3.45 -2.46
N GLY A 37 -3.57 2.16 -2.61
CA GLY A 37 -2.95 1.32 -3.63
C GLY A 37 -3.05 1.99 -5.01
N ILE A 38 -2.32 1.49 -6.02
CA ILE A 38 -2.28 1.99 -7.40
C ILE A 38 -3.70 2.15 -8.02
N GLY A 39 -4.77 1.63 -7.41
CA GLY A 39 -6.15 2.09 -7.63
C GLY A 39 -6.37 3.62 -7.65
N GLY A 40 -5.52 4.42 -7.00
CA GLY A 40 -5.52 5.88 -7.11
C GLY A 40 -5.04 6.43 -8.48
N PHE A 41 -4.19 5.69 -9.19
CA PHE A 41 -3.72 6.00 -10.55
C PHE A 41 -4.88 5.85 -11.55
N PHE A 42 -5.59 4.73 -11.50
CA PHE A 42 -6.75 4.49 -12.37
C PHE A 42 -8.00 5.26 -11.95
N ALA A 43 -8.25 5.50 -10.67
CA ALA A 43 -9.37 6.36 -10.24
C ALA A 43 -9.19 7.82 -10.70
N LYS A 44 -7.95 8.30 -10.89
CA LYS A 44 -7.65 9.62 -11.49
C LYS A 44 -7.74 9.59 -13.01
N LEU A 45 -7.32 8.50 -13.67
CA LEU A 45 -7.52 8.28 -15.11
C LEU A 45 -9.01 8.21 -15.47
N PHE A 46 -9.81 7.46 -14.69
CA PHE A 46 -11.27 7.35 -14.86
C PHE A 46 -12.00 8.65 -14.49
N ARG A 47 -11.56 9.40 -13.46
CA ARG A 47 -12.08 10.76 -13.17
C ARG A 47 -11.75 11.79 -14.25
N SER A 48 -10.74 11.56 -15.08
CA SER A 48 -10.41 12.38 -16.26
C SER A 48 -11.30 12.03 -17.47
N ALA A 49 -11.75 10.78 -17.60
CA ALA A 49 -12.63 10.33 -18.68
C ALA A 49 -14.14 10.48 -18.38
N MET A 50 -14.56 10.39 -17.11
CA MET A 50 -15.96 10.53 -16.69
C MET A 50 -16.65 11.86 -17.07
N PRO A 51 -15.97 13.03 -17.10
CA PRO A 51 -16.57 14.29 -17.53
C PRO A 51 -16.95 14.31 -19.02
N PHE A 52 -16.39 13.40 -19.83
CA PHE A 52 -16.75 13.23 -21.24
C PHE A 52 -17.89 12.22 -21.44
N LEU A 53 -18.06 11.26 -20.53
CA LEU A 53 -19.16 10.29 -20.56
C LEU A 53 -20.45 10.75 -19.84
N VAL A 54 -20.36 11.67 -18.87
CA VAL A 54 -21.50 11.99 -17.97
C VAL A 54 -22.13 13.36 -18.24
N ARG A 55 -21.64 14.14 -19.21
CA ARG A 55 -22.27 15.42 -19.57
C ARG A 55 -23.59 15.30 -20.34
N GLY A 56 -24.01 14.10 -20.75
CA GLY A 56 -25.28 13.86 -21.44
C GLY A 56 -26.44 13.34 -20.57
N ALA A 57 -26.22 12.98 -19.30
CA ALA A 57 -27.16 12.08 -18.60
C ALA A 57 -27.84 12.65 -17.34
N LYS A 58 -27.96 13.98 -17.19
CA LYS A 58 -28.60 14.59 -16.01
C LYS A 58 -29.68 15.61 -16.33
N ALA A 59 -30.64 15.22 -17.16
CA ALA A 59 -32.03 15.65 -17.01
C ALA A 59 -32.94 14.77 -17.88
N VAL A 60 -34.11 14.42 -17.34
CA VAL A 60 -35.28 13.86 -18.04
C VAL A 60 -35.35 12.33 -18.11
N GLY A 61 -36.51 11.79 -17.74
CA GLY A 61 -36.78 10.39 -17.41
C GLY A 61 -36.84 9.41 -18.59
N LYS A 62 -37.35 8.20 -18.28
CA LYS A 62 -37.24 6.93 -19.02
C LYS A 62 -37.46 6.94 -20.54
N GLU A 63 -38.14 7.93 -21.12
CA GLU A 63 -38.30 8.05 -22.58
C GLU A 63 -37.02 8.53 -23.30
N ALA A 64 -36.17 9.35 -22.65
CA ALA A 64 -34.94 9.86 -23.25
C ALA A 64 -33.85 8.78 -23.46
N LEU A 65 -33.94 7.66 -22.72
CA LEU A 65 -32.99 6.55 -22.80
C LEU A 65 -33.05 5.80 -24.14
N ARG A 66 -34.23 5.71 -24.77
CA ARG A 66 -34.38 5.05 -26.08
C ARG A 66 -33.87 5.92 -27.23
N THR A 67 -34.07 7.23 -27.17
CA THR A 67 -33.54 8.16 -28.17
C THR A 67 -32.02 8.27 -28.05
N GLY A 68 -31.48 8.24 -26.82
CA GLY A 68 -30.04 8.24 -26.57
C GLY A 68 -29.31 7.01 -27.11
N SER A 69 -29.91 5.82 -27.04
CA SER A 69 -29.30 4.60 -27.59
C SER A 69 -29.26 4.58 -29.11
N MET A 70 -30.25 5.18 -29.78
CA MET A 70 -30.31 5.22 -31.24
C MET A 70 -29.33 6.26 -31.82
N VAL A 71 -29.21 7.43 -31.19
CA VAL A 71 -28.21 8.44 -31.60
C VAL A 71 -26.78 7.93 -31.36
N ALA A 72 -26.55 7.16 -30.29
CA ALA A 72 -25.25 6.52 -30.06
C ALA A 72 -24.94 5.48 -31.15
N SER A 73 -25.93 4.69 -31.58
CA SER A 73 -25.80 3.74 -32.70
C SER A 73 -25.46 4.45 -34.02
N ASP A 74 -26.16 5.54 -34.34
CA ASP A 74 -25.97 6.27 -35.61
C ASP A 74 -24.60 6.97 -35.68
N VAL A 75 -24.08 7.43 -34.53
CA VAL A 75 -22.73 8.02 -34.44
C VAL A 75 -21.64 6.94 -34.48
N LEU A 76 -21.87 5.76 -33.90
CA LEU A 76 -20.97 4.61 -34.03
C LEU A 76 -20.95 4.04 -35.46
N ALA A 77 -22.04 4.22 -36.22
CA ALA A 77 -22.12 3.93 -37.65
C ALA A 77 -21.48 5.02 -38.53
N GLY A 78 -20.79 6.00 -37.94
CA GLY A 78 -20.00 7.01 -38.64
C GLY A 78 -20.76 8.28 -39.02
N GLN A 79 -22.00 8.49 -38.56
CA GLN A 79 -22.72 9.74 -38.81
C GLN A 79 -22.27 10.86 -37.87
N ASN A 80 -22.25 12.09 -38.40
CA ASN A 80 -21.98 13.27 -37.60
C ASN A 80 -23.12 13.49 -36.59
N PHE A 81 -22.75 13.68 -35.32
CA PHE A 81 -23.64 13.91 -34.20
C PHE A 81 -24.73 14.96 -34.48
N LYS A 82 -24.38 16.04 -35.18
CA LYS A 82 -25.32 17.13 -35.47
C LYS A 82 -26.45 16.68 -36.41
N THR A 83 -26.12 15.86 -37.41
CA THR A 83 -27.06 15.33 -38.40
C THR A 83 -27.96 14.24 -37.81
N ALA A 84 -27.39 13.39 -36.94
CA ALA A 84 -28.13 12.37 -36.18
C ALA A 84 -29.11 12.98 -35.16
N LEU A 85 -28.79 14.15 -34.62
CA LEU A 85 -29.66 14.91 -33.72
C LEU A 85 -30.81 15.60 -34.47
N GLU A 86 -30.52 16.19 -35.64
CA GLU A 86 -31.50 16.90 -36.47
C GLU A 86 -32.53 15.96 -37.11
N SER A 87 -32.13 14.77 -37.56
CA SER A 87 -33.03 13.77 -38.16
C SER A 87 -34.04 13.20 -37.16
N ARG A 88 -33.65 13.10 -35.88
CA ARG A 88 -34.49 12.57 -34.79
C ARG A 88 -35.28 13.65 -34.03
N ALA A 89 -34.91 14.93 -34.18
CA ALA A 89 -35.65 16.05 -33.60
C ALA A 89 -37.03 16.28 -34.26
N LEU A 90 -37.23 15.80 -35.49
CA LEU A 90 -38.50 15.91 -36.21
C LEU A 90 -39.62 15.02 -35.64
N GLU A 91 -39.29 13.96 -34.90
CA GLU A 91 -40.25 13.01 -34.33
C GLU A 91 -40.63 13.29 -32.86
N SER A 92 -40.06 14.31 -32.19
CA SER A 92 -40.31 14.52 -30.76
C SER A 92 -40.39 15.99 -30.36
N GLY A 93 -41.59 16.56 -30.58
CA GLY A 93 -42.19 17.51 -29.63
C GLY A 93 -41.79 18.99 -29.75
N LYS A 94 -42.41 19.72 -30.70
CA LYS A 94 -42.33 21.19 -30.89
C LYS A 94 -42.85 22.07 -29.71
N VAL A 95 -43.20 21.49 -28.56
CA VAL A 95 -43.86 22.21 -27.45
C VAL A 95 -42.90 22.59 -26.31
N LEU A 96 -41.82 21.83 -26.09
CA LEU A 96 -40.90 22.06 -24.97
C LEU A 96 -39.91 23.22 -25.21
N ALA A 97 -39.50 23.43 -26.46
CA ALA A 97 -38.60 24.52 -26.83
C ALA A 97 -39.23 25.92 -26.62
N ARG A 98 -40.53 26.07 -26.83
CA ARG A 98 -41.24 27.35 -26.67
C ARG A 98 -41.32 27.82 -25.21
N LYS A 99 -41.40 26.89 -24.26
CA LYS A 99 -41.46 27.21 -22.81
C LYS A 99 -40.11 27.65 -22.23
N ALA A 100 -38.99 27.27 -22.84
CA ALA A 100 -37.65 27.67 -22.39
C ALA A 100 -37.31 29.12 -22.79
N VAL A 101 -37.74 29.54 -23.99
CA VAL A 101 -37.52 30.90 -24.52
C VAL A 101 -38.37 31.93 -23.76
N GLN A 102 -39.63 31.61 -23.47
CA GLN A 102 -40.55 32.52 -22.76
C GLN A 102 -40.10 32.84 -21.32
N LYS A 103 -39.31 31.95 -20.69
CA LYS A 103 -38.76 32.16 -19.33
C LYS A 103 -37.48 32.98 -19.32
N ALA A 104 -36.80 33.10 -20.47
CA ALA A 104 -35.60 33.93 -20.61
C ALA A 104 -35.97 35.42 -20.74
N ASP A 105 -37.08 35.75 -21.42
CA ASP A 105 -37.53 37.14 -21.60
C ASP A 105 -38.11 37.77 -20.33
N GLN A 106 -38.72 36.98 -19.44
CA GLN A 106 -39.23 37.48 -18.15
C GLN A 106 -38.13 37.89 -17.15
N MET A 107 -36.85 37.54 -17.40
CA MET A 107 -35.75 37.85 -16.48
C MET A 107 -34.99 39.15 -16.80
N ILE A 108 -35.39 39.92 -17.83
CA ILE A 108 -34.63 41.10 -18.31
C ILE A 108 -35.27 42.46 -17.90
N GLY A 109 -36.45 42.50 -17.27
CA GLY A 109 -37.15 43.76 -16.94
C GLY A 109 -37.21 44.16 -15.46
N ARG A 110 -36.33 45.09 -15.04
CA ARG A 110 -36.36 46.06 -13.91
C ARG A 110 -37.30 45.87 -12.68
N GLY A 111 -36.73 46.15 -11.48
CA GLY A 111 -37.43 46.93 -10.43
C GLY A 111 -37.19 46.50 -8.96
N LYS A 112 -36.71 47.41 -8.11
CA LYS A 112 -36.26 47.22 -6.71
C LYS A 112 -37.43 47.05 -5.70
N LEU A 113 -37.20 46.30 -4.60
CA LEU A 113 -37.48 46.73 -3.21
C LEU A 113 -36.86 45.77 -2.16
N LYS A 114 -36.31 46.37 -1.09
CA LYS A 114 -35.43 45.76 -0.07
C LYS A 114 -36.18 44.82 0.90
N ARG A 115 -35.53 43.71 1.29
CA ARG A 115 -35.68 43.14 2.64
C ARG A 115 -34.39 42.43 3.06
N LYS A 116 -33.74 42.92 4.14
CA LYS A 116 -32.50 42.36 4.71
C LYS A 116 -32.75 40.93 5.18
N ARG A 117 -32.04 39.96 4.60
CA ARG A 117 -31.79 38.63 5.19
C ARG A 117 -30.28 38.39 5.18
N SER A 118 -29.77 38.08 6.37
CA SER A 118 -28.37 37.75 6.64
C SER A 118 -27.87 36.70 5.62
N LYS A 119 -26.84 37.07 4.84
CA LYS A 119 -26.15 36.13 3.95
C LYS A 119 -25.28 35.22 4.81
N ARG A 120 -25.79 34.03 5.16
CA ARG A 120 -24.91 32.88 5.37
C ARG A 120 -24.16 32.66 4.06
N HIS A 121 -22.86 32.94 4.04
CA HIS A 121 -21.99 32.52 2.95
C HIS A 121 -22.07 30.99 2.88
N ARG A 122 -22.84 30.46 1.92
CA ARG A 122 -22.61 29.09 1.43
C ARG A 122 -21.23 29.12 0.80
N PHE A 123 -20.23 28.64 1.53
CA PHE A 123 -18.98 28.22 0.93
C PHE A 123 -19.31 27.06 -0.02
N ILE A 124 -19.54 27.40 -1.28
CA ILE A 124 -19.39 26.42 -2.36
C ILE A 124 -17.90 26.13 -2.36
N SER A 125 -17.51 24.97 -1.83
CA SER A 125 -16.14 24.46 -1.91
C SER A 125 -15.82 24.22 -3.38
N TYR A 126 -15.33 25.25 -4.07
CA TYR A 126 -14.56 25.04 -5.29
C TYR A 126 -13.43 24.06 -4.93
N LYS A 127 -13.27 22.96 -5.68
CA LYS A 127 -12.01 22.24 -5.66
C LYS A 127 -10.94 23.27 -6.03
N GLY A 128 -10.19 23.76 -5.05
CA GLY A 128 -9.15 24.74 -5.28
C GLY A 128 -8.20 24.23 -6.35
N ARG A 129 -7.78 25.10 -7.28
CA ARG A 129 -6.67 24.76 -8.16
C ARG A 129 -5.45 24.56 -7.26
N LYS A 130 -4.81 23.39 -7.35
CA LYS A 130 -3.56 23.12 -6.62
C LYS A 130 -2.45 23.95 -7.28
N THR A 131 -2.26 25.18 -6.83
CA THR A 131 -1.24 26.12 -7.35
C THR A 131 0.16 25.90 -6.74
N VAL A 132 0.28 24.93 -5.82
CA VAL A 132 1.50 24.68 -5.04
C VAL A 132 2.48 23.74 -5.74
N ILE A 133 1.99 22.75 -6.49
CA ILE A 133 2.83 21.85 -7.26
C ILE A 133 2.84 22.34 -8.70
N GLU A 134 4.00 22.76 -9.19
CA GLU A 134 4.16 23.24 -10.57
C GLU A 134 4.25 22.07 -11.54
N ARG A 135 5.04 21.05 -11.17
CA ARG A 135 5.30 19.89 -12.03
C ARG A 135 5.60 18.66 -11.18
N GLY A 136 5.10 17.50 -11.60
CA GLY A 136 5.53 16.20 -11.09
C GLY A 136 5.98 15.32 -12.24
N GLN A 137 7.11 14.64 -12.10
CA GLN A 137 7.66 13.75 -13.13
C GLN A 137 8.22 12.48 -12.47
N TRP A 138 8.07 11.34 -13.14
CA TRP A 138 8.75 10.11 -12.74
C TRP A 138 10.11 10.08 -13.42
N VAL A 139 11.14 9.79 -12.63
CA VAL A 139 12.52 9.67 -13.09
C VAL A 139 12.97 8.26 -12.77
N GLU A 140 13.57 7.60 -13.76
CA GLU A 140 14.15 6.28 -13.62
C GLU A 140 15.57 6.38 -13.07
N PHE A 141 15.88 5.56 -12.08
CA PHE A 141 17.20 5.39 -11.50
C PHE A 141 17.67 3.96 -11.71
N HIS A 142 18.92 3.81 -12.17
CA HIS A 142 19.56 2.51 -12.32
C HIS A 142 20.38 2.16 -11.06
N PRO A 143 20.64 0.86 -10.83
CA PRO A 143 21.50 0.40 -9.76
C PRO A 143 22.92 0.97 -9.87
N LEU A 144 23.60 1.15 -8.74
CA LEU A 144 24.98 1.63 -8.67
C LEU A 144 25.98 0.67 -9.34
N ALA A 145 25.69 -0.62 -9.29
CA ALA A 145 26.47 -1.68 -9.91
C ALA A 145 25.56 -2.59 -10.74
N ASN A 146 26.14 -3.25 -11.74
CA ASN A 146 25.41 -4.23 -12.53
C ASN A 146 24.82 -5.32 -11.62
N VAL A 147 23.54 -5.62 -11.85
CA VAL A 147 22.84 -6.66 -11.09
C VAL A 147 23.51 -8.01 -11.40
N SER A 148 23.94 -8.71 -10.35
CA SER A 148 24.62 -10.00 -10.44
C SER A 148 24.03 -10.97 -9.42
N ASP A 149 24.21 -12.27 -9.66
CA ASP A 149 23.73 -13.33 -8.77
C ASP A 149 24.39 -13.17 -7.38
N GLY A 150 23.57 -13.00 -6.33
CA GLY A 150 24.01 -12.92 -4.94
C GLY A 150 24.43 -11.53 -4.44
N SER A 151 24.69 -10.57 -5.33
CA SER A 151 25.02 -9.20 -4.92
C SER A 151 23.77 -8.39 -4.53
N PRO A 152 23.88 -7.46 -3.57
CA PRO A 152 22.79 -6.54 -3.26
C PRO A 152 22.54 -5.57 -4.43
N VAL A 153 21.29 -5.17 -4.61
CA VAL A 153 20.90 -4.12 -5.57
C VAL A 153 20.84 -2.79 -4.82
N GLU A 154 21.68 -1.85 -5.21
CA GLU A 154 21.80 -0.57 -4.51
C GLU A 154 21.40 0.60 -5.42
N PHE A 155 20.57 1.50 -4.92
CA PHE A 155 20.17 2.73 -5.62
C PHE A 155 20.60 3.94 -4.81
N HIS A 156 21.07 4.97 -5.51
CA HIS A 156 21.35 6.28 -4.93
C HIS A 156 20.57 7.35 -5.67
N ILE A 157 19.69 8.03 -4.94
CA ILE A 157 18.91 9.15 -5.42
C ILE A 157 19.47 10.41 -4.79
N SER A 158 20.20 11.17 -5.60
CA SER A 158 20.69 12.48 -5.17
C SER A 158 19.51 13.41 -4.86
N GLY A 159 19.52 13.95 -3.65
CA GLY A 159 18.63 15.02 -3.19
C GLY A 159 19.04 16.38 -3.72
N SER A 160 20.13 16.48 -4.49
CA SER A 160 20.58 17.73 -5.11
C SER A 160 19.51 18.33 -6.01
N GLY A 161 19.26 19.64 -5.87
CA GLY A 161 18.35 20.43 -6.69
C GLY A 161 17.16 20.99 -5.91
N ASP A 162 16.21 21.54 -6.66
CA ASP A 162 15.01 22.22 -6.10
C ASP A 162 13.80 21.28 -5.98
N ASP A 163 13.87 20.10 -6.58
CA ASP A 163 12.78 19.14 -6.61
C ASP A 163 12.67 18.38 -5.27
N TYR A 164 11.45 18.18 -4.82
CA TYR A 164 11.11 17.36 -3.67
C TYR A 164 10.85 15.92 -4.13
N LEU A 165 10.97 14.94 -3.24
CA LEU A 165 10.71 13.54 -3.59
C LEU A 165 9.38 13.06 -3.02
N ASP A 166 8.57 12.41 -3.86
CA ASP A 166 7.36 11.71 -3.44
C ASP A 166 7.67 10.22 -3.31
N LEU A 167 8.13 9.82 -2.12
CA LEU A 167 8.50 8.43 -1.81
C LEU A 167 7.28 7.51 -1.84
N SER A 168 6.08 8.03 -1.54
CA SER A 168 4.82 7.28 -1.59
C SER A 168 4.51 6.66 -2.96
N GLN A 169 5.01 7.29 -4.02
CA GLN A 169 4.79 6.88 -5.40
C GLN A 169 6.03 6.22 -6.01
N THR A 170 7.03 5.85 -5.19
CA THR A 170 8.24 5.19 -5.69
C THR A 170 7.96 3.72 -6.00
N GLN A 171 8.40 3.26 -7.17
CA GLN A 171 8.18 1.91 -7.65
C GLN A 171 9.49 1.24 -8.03
N LEU A 172 9.67 0.00 -7.60
CA LEU A 172 10.74 -0.88 -8.05
C LEU A 172 10.23 -1.65 -9.28
N TYR A 173 10.97 -1.55 -10.38
CA TYR A 173 10.81 -2.37 -11.58
C TYR A 173 11.91 -3.41 -11.63
N VAL A 174 11.55 -4.67 -11.84
CA VAL A 174 12.49 -5.79 -11.96
C VAL A 174 12.08 -6.67 -13.13
N LYS A 175 13.07 -7.09 -13.91
CA LYS A 175 12.92 -8.15 -14.92
C LYS A 175 13.77 -9.33 -14.51
N ALA A 176 13.16 -10.50 -14.37
CA ALA A 176 13.80 -11.69 -13.85
C ALA A 176 13.43 -12.93 -14.67
N LYS A 177 14.29 -13.95 -14.61
CA LYS A 177 14.02 -15.31 -15.11
C LYS A 177 14.45 -16.35 -14.10
N ILE A 178 13.90 -17.55 -14.25
CA ILE A 178 14.26 -18.73 -13.43
C ILE A 178 15.08 -19.66 -14.32
N THR A 179 16.22 -20.14 -13.82
CA THR A 179 17.06 -21.15 -14.47
C THR A 179 17.29 -22.33 -13.53
N LYS A 180 17.81 -23.43 -14.05
CA LYS A 180 18.37 -24.50 -13.22
C LYS A 180 19.59 -23.99 -12.46
N ALA A 181 20.02 -24.74 -11.44
CA ALA A 181 21.20 -24.40 -10.65
C ALA A 181 22.47 -24.20 -11.50
N ASP A 182 22.64 -25.01 -12.56
CA ASP A 182 23.76 -24.91 -13.51
C ASP A 182 23.66 -23.71 -14.49
N GLY A 183 22.57 -22.94 -14.41
CA GLY A 183 22.31 -21.79 -15.30
C GLY A 183 21.64 -22.15 -16.62
N THR A 184 21.39 -23.43 -16.89
CA THR A 184 20.67 -23.83 -18.11
C THR A 184 19.19 -23.43 -18.04
N PRO A 185 18.55 -23.15 -19.20
CA PRO A 185 17.13 -22.83 -19.24
C PRO A 185 16.25 -24.00 -18.76
N LEU A 186 15.06 -23.67 -18.27
CA LEU A 186 14.02 -24.66 -17.99
C LEU A 186 13.57 -25.33 -19.30
N GLY A 187 13.44 -26.65 -19.29
CA GLY A 187 12.90 -27.45 -20.38
C GLY A 187 11.39 -27.68 -20.24
N ASP A 188 10.82 -28.39 -21.22
CA ASP A 188 9.39 -28.75 -21.21
C ASP A 188 9.00 -29.69 -20.05
N ASN A 189 9.95 -30.46 -19.53
CA ASN A 189 9.75 -31.39 -18.41
C ASN A 189 9.86 -30.72 -17.03
N ASP A 190 10.40 -29.49 -16.96
CA ASP A 190 10.53 -28.74 -15.71
C ASP A 190 9.19 -28.03 -15.41
N THR A 191 8.15 -28.83 -15.16
CA THR A 191 6.77 -28.35 -14.94
C THR A 191 6.48 -28.03 -13.47
N LYS A 192 7.28 -28.58 -12.56
CA LYS A 192 7.13 -28.49 -11.11
C LYS A 192 8.09 -27.45 -10.52
N ILE A 193 8.07 -26.24 -11.07
CA ILE A 193 8.91 -25.12 -10.61
C ILE A 193 8.19 -23.80 -10.84
N GLY A 194 8.24 -22.92 -9.86
CA GLY A 194 7.69 -21.58 -9.93
C GLY A 194 8.03 -20.75 -8.71
N PRO A 195 7.75 -19.44 -8.75
CA PRO A 195 8.01 -18.58 -7.62
C PRO A 195 6.93 -18.71 -6.55
N VAL A 196 7.32 -18.44 -5.30
CA VAL A 196 6.37 -18.20 -4.21
C VAL A 196 5.54 -16.96 -4.49
N ASN A 197 4.48 -16.76 -3.71
CA ASN A 197 3.58 -15.63 -3.88
C ASN A 197 4.28 -14.28 -3.66
N LEU A 198 3.75 -13.21 -4.25
CA LEU A 198 4.31 -11.86 -4.16
C LEU A 198 5.81 -11.81 -4.54
N PHE A 199 6.15 -12.41 -5.69
CA PHE A 199 7.53 -12.71 -6.08
C PHE A 199 8.44 -11.47 -6.11
N LEU A 200 7.92 -10.31 -6.53
CA LEU A 200 8.70 -9.07 -6.55
C LEU A 200 9.32 -8.76 -5.19
N GLN A 201 8.54 -8.96 -4.12
CA GLN A 201 8.96 -8.66 -2.76
C GLN A 201 9.73 -9.83 -2.14
N SER A 202 9.33 -11.08 -2.42
CA SER A 202 9.98 -12.26 -1.86
C SER A 202 11.38 -12.52 -2.44
N MET A 203 11.73 -11.92 -3.57
CA MET A 203 13.09 -11.91 -4.12
C MET A 203 14.12 -11.22 -3.22
N PHE A 204 13.70 -10.40 -2.25
CA PHE A 204 14.60 -9.64 -1.37
C PHE A 204 14.33 -9.99 0.09
N SER A 205 15.36 -10.43 0.81
CA SER A 205 15.24 -10.83 2.22
C SER A 205 15.23 -9.61 3.14
N GLN A 206 15.91 -8.54 2.73
CA GLN A 206 16.05 -7.29 3.46
C GLN A 206 16.09 -6.12 2.47
N VAL A 207 15.41 -5.04 2.83
CA VAL A 207 15.44 -3.78 2.08
C VAL A 207 15.70 -2.65 3.06
N ASP A 208 16.82 -1.98 2.89
CA ASP A 208 17.23 -0.88 3.73
C ASP A 208 17.05 0.47 3.04
N ILE A 209 16.61 1.47 3.79
CA ILE A 209 16.58 2.88 3.38
C ILE A 209 17.42 3.73 4.32
N SER A 210 18.34 4.50 3.74
CA SER A 210 19.08 5.55 4.43
C SER A 210 18.74 6.91 3.84
N LEU A 211 18.57 7.91 4.71
CA LEU A 211 18.45 9.32 4.31
C LEU A 211 19.68 10.07 4.81
N ASN A 212 20.40 10.77 3.93
CA ASN A 212 21.68 11.43 4.26
C ASN A 212 22.61 10.52 5.09
N ASP A 213 22.83 9.28 4.61
CA ASP A 213 23.65 8.24 5.23
C ASP A 213 23.18 7.72 6.60
N ARG A 214 22.04 8.19 7.11
CA ARG A 214 21.43 7.65 8.32
C ARG A 214 20.42 6.56 7.95
N LEU A 215 20.70 5.32 8.34
CA LEU A 215 19.78 4.18 8.21
C LEU A 215 18.52 4.39 9.07
N ILE A 216 17.35 4.23 8.45
CA ILE A 216 16.04 4.46 9.09
C ILE A 216 15.23 3.17 9.23
N SER A 217 15.41 2.24 8.29
CA SER A 217 14.74 0.93 8.33
C SER A 217 15.36 -0.01 9.37
N SER A 218 14.55 -0.97 9.81
CA SER A 218 15.04 -2.13 10.56
C SER A 218 15.70 -3.14 9.59
N SER A 219 17.00 -3.35 9.73
CA SER A 219 17.76 -4.33 8.94
C SER A 219 17.56 -5.74 9.46
N ASN A 220 16.55 -6.45 8.94
CA ASN A 220 16.32 -7.87 9.23
C ASN A 220 15.92 -8.64 7.97
N ASN A 221 15.99 -9.97 8.05
CA ASN A 221 15.66 -10.88 6.94
C ASN A 221 14.15 -11.19 6.81
N THR A 222 13.29 -10.33 7.35
CA THR A 222 11.83 -10.57 7.40
C THR A 222 11.02 -9.67 6.46
N TYR A 223 11.70 -8.96 5.56
CA TYR A 223 11.03 -8.08 4.58
C TYR A 223 9.92 -8.77 3.77
N PRO A 224 10.12 -10.00 3.24
CA PRO A 224 9.05 -10.70 2.50
C PRO A 224 7.80 -10.93 3.34
N TYR A 225 7.98 -11.20 4.64
CA TYR A 225 6.87 -11.43 5.56
C TYR A 225 6.11 -10.15 5.88
N ARG A 226 6.85 -9.06 6.13
CA ARG A 226 6.26 -7.73 6.26
C ARG A 226 5.41 -7.41 5.02
N ALA A 227 6.00 -7.56 3.83
CA ALA A 227 5.31 -7.31 2.57
C ALA A 227 4.05 -8.16 2.42
N MET A 228 4.16 -9.48 2.66
CA MET A 228 3.02 -10.39 2.57
C MET A 228 1.90 -10.05 3.57
N ILE A 229 2.23 -9.80 4.84
CA ILE A 229 1.22 -9.46 5.87
C ILE A 229 0.54 -8.13 5.53
N GLU A 230 1.30 -7.10 5.16
CA GLU A 230 0.73 -5.83 4.70
C GLU A 230 -0.18 -6.04 3.48
N THR A 231 0.24 -6.87 2.51
CA THR A 231 -0.56 -7.18 1.33
C THR A 231 -1.86 -7.89 1.69
N LEU A 232 -1.79 -8.87 2.60
CA LEU A 232 -2.92 -9.66 3.04
C LEU A 232 -3.93 -8.84 3.85
N LEU A 233 -3.48 -7.92 4.70
CA LEU A 233 -4.36 -7.17 5.61
C LEU A 233 -4.85 -5.83 5.03
N ASN A 234 -4.11 -5.19 4.12
CA ASN A 234 -4.44 -3.83 3.65
C ASN A 234 -5.15 -3.79 2.29
N HIS A 235 -5.22 -4.91 1.56
CA HIS A 235 -5.85 -4.96 0.24
C HIS A 235 -7.08 -5.88 0.18
N GLY A 236 -8.14 -5.37 -0.43
CA GLY A 236 -9.35 -6.12 -0.77
C GLY A 236 -9.20 -6.98 -2.03
N ILE A 237 -10.30 -7.62 -2.42
CA ILE A 237 -10.34 -8.54 -3.56
C ILE A 237 -9.92 -7.87 -4.87
N ASP A 238 -10.42 -6.66 -5.17
CA ASP A 238 -10.16 -5.96 -6.43
C ASP A 238 -8.67 -5.71 -6.67
N ALA A 239 -7.96 -5.24 -5.63
CA ALA A 239 -6.53 -4.98 -5.74
C ALA A 239 -5.74 -6.30 -5.88
N LYS A 240 -6.11 -7.33 -5.13
CA LYS A 240 -5.46 -8.66 -5.15
C LYS A 240 -5.71 -9.45 -6.42
N SER A 241 -6.82 -9.22 -7.13
CA SER A 241 -7.13 -9.91 -8.39
C SER A 241 -6.71 -9.13 -9.64
N SER A 242 -6.37 -7.84 -9.50
CA SER A 242 -5.96 -6.99 -10.63
C SER A 242 -4.57 -6.40 -10.39
N GLN A 243 -4.48 -5.27 -9.70
CA GLN A 243 -3.27 -4.48 -9.52
C GLN A 243 -2.07 -5.29 -9.04
N LEU A 244 -2.23 -6.11 -8.00
CA LEU A 244 -1.12 -6.82 -7.37
C LEU A 244 -0.57 -7.97 -8.25
N SER A 245 -1.22 -8.29 -9.37
CA SER A 245 -0.62 -9.17 -10.39
C SER A 245 0.67 -8.60 -10.97
N SER A 246 0.90 -7.27 -10.94
CA SER A 246 2.17 -6.64 -11.36
C SER A 246 3.34 -6.99 -10.44
N GLU A 247 3.05 -7.46 -9.22
CA GLU A 247 4.04 -7.93 -8.23
C GLU A 247 4.05 -9.47 -8.13
N LEU A 248 3.35 -10.13 -9.07
CA LEU A 248 3.05 -11.57 -9.06
C LEU A 248 2.33 -12.05 -7.80
N PHE A 249 1.43 -11.23 -7.26
CA PHE A 249 0.46 -11.72 -6.30
C PHE A 249 -0.64 -12.49 -7.02
N PHE A 250 -0.73 -13.79 -6.74
CA PHE A 250 -1.84 -14.63 -7.16
C PHE A 250 -2.25 -15.45 -5.95
N LYS A 251 -3.51 -15.36 -5.53
CA LYS A 251 -3.97 -16.02 -4.29
C LYS A 251 -3.74 -17.53 -4.39
N ASP A 252 -3.00 -18.08 -3.44
CA ASP A 252 -2.79 -19.53 -3.37
C ASP A 252 -4.08 -20.26 -2.96
N THR A 253 -4.22 -21.49 -3.43
CA THR A 253 -5.33 -22.36 -3.01
C THR A 253 -5.14 -22.76 -1.55
N ALA A 254 -6.13 -22.45 -0.72
CA ALA A 254 -6.08 -22.74 0.71
C ALA A 254 -5.88 -24.24 0.97
N GLY A 255 -5.04 -24.56 1.94
CA GLY A 255 -4.65 -25.93 2.30
C GLY A 255 -3.73 -26.62 1.28
N ARG A 256 -3.39 -25.95 0.18
CA ARG A 256 -2.56 -26.51 -0.91
C ARG A 256 -1.33 -25.62 -1.20
N MET A 257 -0.91 -24.76 -0.28
CA MET A 257 0.24 -23.86 -0.45
C MET A 257 1.54 -24.58 -0.81
N ASN A 258 1.72 -25.81 -0.31
CA ASN A 258 2.91 -26.63 -0.56
C ASN A 258 2.79 -27.51 -1.82
N VAL A 259 1.72 -27.36 -2.61
CA VAL A 259 1.50 -28.11 -3.85
C VAL A 259 1.96 -27.28 -5.03
N TYR A 260 2.98 -27.78 -5.71
CA TYR A 260 3.61 -27.13 -6.87
C TYR A 260 3.57 -28.01 -8.13
N ASP A 261 2.90 -29.16 -8.07
CA ASP A 261 2.65 -30.01 -9.22
C ASP A 261 1.37 -29.57 -9.95
N PRO A 262 1.46 -29.07 -11.20
CA PRO A 262 0.27 -28.66 -11.95
C PRO A 262 -0.64 -29.83 -12.34
N ALA A 263 -0.17 -31.08 -12.27
CA ALA A 263 -0.96 -32.28 -12.57
C ALA A 263 -1.63 -32.91 -11.34
N ASP A 264 -1.44 -32.33 -10.14
CA ASP A 264 -2.13 -32.77 -8.92
C ASP A 264 -3.67 -32.65 -9.07
N THR A 265 -4.41 -33.55 -8.44
CA THR A 265 -5.89 -33.56 -8.49
C THR A 265 -6.51 -32.27 -7.93
N ASN A 266 -5.89 -31.69 -6.91
CA ASN A 266 -6.27 -30.45 -6.25
C ASN A 266 -5.08 -29.49 -6.23
N PRO A 267 -4.73 -28.89 -7.38
CA PRO A 267 -3.50 -28.12 -7.51
C PRO A 267 -3.62 -26.76 -6.84
N ASN A 268 -2.49 -26.13 -6.54
CA ASN A 268 -2.47 -24.72 -6.17
C ASN A 268 -2.62 -23.85 -7.42
N HIS A 269 -3.82 -23.30 -7.62
CA HIS A 269 -4.13 -22.48 -8.79
C HIS A 269 -3.30 -21.19 -8.86
N GLY A 270 -3.05 -20.55 -7.71
CA GLY A 270 -2.23 -19.34 -7.62
C GLY A 270 -0.78 -19.61 -8.03
N PHE A 271 -0.19 -20.68 -7.50
CA PHE A 271 1.15 -21.13 -7.88
C PHE A 271 1.24 -21.45 -9.38
N ASN A 272 0.30 -22.21 -9.92
CA ASN A 272 0.31 -22.60 -11.33
C ASN A 272 0.25 -21.39 -12.28
N GLN A 273 -0.51 -20.34 -11.92
CA GLN A 273 -0.55 -19.10 -12.69
C GLN A 273 0.81 -18.39 -12.69
N ARG A 274 1.49 -18.33 -11.53
CA ARG A 274 2.83 -17.76 -11.43
C ARG A 274 3.86 -18.58 -12.20
N ALA A 275 3.90 -19.89 -11.98
CA ALA A 275 4.82 -20.82 -12.64
C ALA A 275 4.71 -20.76 -14.17
N LYS A 276 3.48 -20.61 -14.70
CA LYS A 276 3.23 -20.51 -16.15
C LYS A 276 3.99 -19.36 -16.81
N LEU A 277 4.20 -18.24 -16.11
CA LEU A 277 4.88 -17.06 -16.64
C LEU A 277 6.37 -17.28 -16.88
N PHE A 278 7.01 -18.19 -16.12
CA PHE A 278 8.44 -18.48 -16.19
C PHE A 278 8.80 -19.74 -16.98
N LYS A 279 7.81 -20.38 -17.64
CA LYS A 279 8.08 -21.56 -18.48
C LYS A 279 9.17 -21.27 -19.50
N LYS A 280 10.05 -22.24 -19.73
CA LYS A 280 11.20 -22.13 -20.63
C LYS A 280 12.17 -20.99 -20.29
N SER A 281 12.27 -20.64 -19.00
CA SER A 281 13.05 -19.50 -18.53
C SER A 281 12.65 -18.18 -19.19
N ALA A 282 11.37 -18.03 -19.49
CA ALA A 282 10.83 -16.76 -19.97
C ALA A 282 11.13 -15.65 -18.97
N SER A 283 11.50 -14.50 -19.52
CA SER A 283 11.80 -13.32 -18.74
C SER A 283 10.51 -12.55 -18.44
N VAL A 284 10.27 -12.32 -17.15
CA VAL A 284 9.04 -11.70 -16.65
C VAL A 284 9.40 -10.38 -15.99
N ASP A 285 8.68 -9.33 -16.37
CA ASP A 285 8.79 -8.02 -15.75
C ASP A 285 7.73 -7.81 -14.66
N MET A 286 8.13 -7.07 -13.64
CA MET A 286 7.35 -6.84 -12.44
C MET A 286 7.56 -5.40 -11.98
N ILE A 287 6.51 -4.80 -11.42
CA ILE A 287 6.58 -3.46 -10.85
C ILE A 287 5.68 -3.34 -9.63
N GLY A 288 6.21 -2.71 -8.57
CA GLY A 288 5.53 -2.58 -7.29
C GLY A 288 6.18 -1.56 -6.37
N ARG A 289 5.50 -1.24 -5.27
CA ARG A 289 6.04 -0.33 -4.24
C ARG A 289 6.88 -1.13 -3.26
N LEU A 290 7.92 -0.51 -2.68
CA LEU A 290 8.67 -1.14 -1.58
C LEU A 290 7.90 -1.01 -0.26
N HIS A 291 7.93 -2.06 0.55
CA HIS A 291 7.28 -2.12 1.87
C HIS A 291 8.20 -1.55 2.96
N LEU A 292 8.37 -0.23 2.95
CA LEU A 292 9.18 0.52 3.92
C LEU A 292 8.35 1.60 4.60
N ASP A 293 8.68 1.93 5.85
CA ASP A 293 7.93 2.90 6.65
C ASP A 293 7.85 4.27 5.96
N MET A 294 8.97 4.71 5.39
CA MET A 294 9.06 6.01 4.72
C MET A 294 8.40 6.01 3.35
N PHE A 295 8.26 4.83 2.76
CA PHE A 295 7.54 4.68 1.52
C PHE A 295 6.04 4.77 1.75
N HIS A 296 5.51 4.56 2.95
CA HIS A 296 4.08 4.75 3.29
C HIS A 296 3.71 6.19 3.68
N GLN A 297 4.68 7.10 3.72
CA GLN A 297 4.46 8.51 4.06
C GLN A 297 4.04 9.34 2.83
N ASP A 298 2.87 9.98 2.91
CA ASP A 298 2.32 10.80 1.82
C ASP A 298 2.92 12.23 1.75
N ARG A 299 3.71 12.61 2.76
CA ARG A 299 4.43 13.89 2.77
C ARG A 299 5.61 13.84 1.79
N LEU A 300 5.79 14.93 1.03
CA LEU A 300 6.95 15.08 0.15
C LEU A 300 8.21 15.21 0.99
N LEU A 301 9.22 14.41 0.69
CA LEU A 301 10.55 14.54 1.27
C LEU A 301 11.17 15.85 0.77
N LEU A 302 11.69 16.64 1.71
CA LEU A 302 12.39 17.89 1.41
C LEU A 302 13.55 17.63 0.41
N ASN A 303 13.84 18.64 -0.40
CA ASN A 303 15.05 18.67 -1.21
C ASN A 303 16.32 18.65 -0.32
N LEU A 304 17.47 18.35 -0.92
CA LEU A 304 18.77 18.22 -0.25
C LEU A 304 18.80 17.07 0.79
N VAL A 305 17.99 16.04 0.57
CA VAL A 305 18.02 14.79 1.32
C VAL A 305 18.29 13.66 0.33
N ASP A 306 19.48 13.08 0.41
CA ASP A 306 19.87 11.93 -0.39
C ASP A 306 19.17 10.68 0.12
N VAL A 307 18.69 9.86 -0.81
CA VAL A 307 18.05 8.57 -0.50
C VAL A 307 18.93 7.45 -1.02
N LYS A 308 19.33 6.54 -0.13
CA LYS A 308 20.04 5.31 -0.49
C LYS A 308 19.14 4.12 -0.19
N LEU A 309 18.98 3.23 -1.16
CA LEU A 309 18.29 1.96 -0.99
C LEU A 309 19.28 0.83 -1.20
N LYS A 310 19.23 -0.18 -0.31
CA LYS A 310 20.01 -1.40 -0.43
C LYS A 310 19.09 -2.61 -0.30
N LEU A 311 18.96 -3.37 -1.38
CA LEU A 311 18.11 -4.55 -1.44
C LEU A 311 18.99 -5.80 -1.41
N ILE A 312 18.88 -6.59 -0.35
CA ILE A 312 19.60 -7.85 -0.19
C ILE A 312 18.73 -8.98 -0.75
N ARG A 313 19.32 -9.78 -1.63
CA ARG A 313 18.69 -10.94 -2.27
C ARG A 313 18.19 -11.97 -1.24
N SER A 314 17.03 -12.55 -1.49
CA SER A 314 16.58 -13.78 -0.83
C SER A 314 17.34 -14.98 -1.39
N LYS A 315 17.40 -16.04 -0.58
CA LYS A 315 17.87 -17.34 -1.03
C LYS A 315 16.90 -17.92 -2.06
N PRO A 316 17.37 -18.61 -3.11
CA PRO A 316 16.48 -19.20 -4.11
C PRO A 316 15.45 -20.17 -3.52
N GLU A 317 15.85 -20.98 -2.54
CA GLU A 317 14.97 -21.93 -1.83
C GLU A 317 13.89 -21.26 -0.97
N PHE A 318 14.01 -19.96 -0.70
CA PHE A 318 12.95 -19.19 -0.03
C PHE A 318 11.94 -18.63 -1.04
N CYS A 319 12.41 -18.12 -2.19
CA CYS A 319 11.56 -17.43 -3.15
C CYS A 319 11.06 -18.31 -4.31
N LEU A 320 11.53 -19.55 -4.40
CA LEU A 320 11.10 -20.54 -5.39
C LEU A 320 10.59 -21.81 -4.71
N MET A 321 9.66 -22.50 -5.38
CA MET A 321 9.24 -23.84 -5.02
C MET A 321 9.34 -24.77 -6.22
N GLY A 322 9.79 -26.01 -5.99
CA GLY A 322 9.84 -27.03 -7.02
C GLY A 322 10.59 -28.30 -6.65
N ASP A 323 10.59 -29.26 -7.59
CA ASP A 323 11.33 -30.52 -7.50
C ASP A 323 12.74 -30.36 -8.06
N GLY A 324 13.62 -29.65 -7.34
CA GLY A 324 15.02 -29.48 -7.71
C GLY A 324 15.62 -28.16 -7.23
N GLU A 325 16.90 -27.97 -7.54
CA GLU A 325 17.61 -26.72 -7.27
C GLU A 325 17.54 -25.78 -8.46
N PHE A 326 17.04 -24.58 -8.20
CA PHE A 326 16.81 -23.54 -9.20
C PHE A 326 17.31 -22.20 -8.68
N LYS A 327 17.64 -21.29 -9.59
CA LYS A 327 18.07 -19.93 -9.23
C LYS A 327 17.28 -18.87 -9.97
N VAL A 328 17.18 -17.70 -9.33
CA VAL A 328 16.57 -16.50 -9.90
C VAL A 328 17.67 -15.60 -10.46
N VAL A 329 17.64 -15.38 -11.77
CA VAL A 329 18.55 -14.47 -12.47
C VAL A 329 17.83 -13.15 -12.71
N LEU A 330 18.41 -12.05 -12.24
CA LEU A 330 17.90 -10.70 -12.48
C LEU A 330 18.55 -10.16 -13.76
N GLU A 331 17.72 -9.78 -14.73
CA GLU A 331 18.19 -9.20 -16.00
C GLU A 331 18.20 -7.68 -15.96
N HIS A 332 17.25 -7.09 -15.23
CA HIS A 332 17.15 -5.65 -15.08
C HIS A 332 16.53 -5.29 -13.72
N ALA A 333 17.00 -4.20 -13.14
CA ALA A 333 16.33 -3.54 -12.02
C ALA A 333 16.40 -2.02 -12.26
N SER A 334 15.31 -1.33 -12.02
CA SER A 334 15.28 0.13 -12.00
C SER A 334 14.27 0.65 -10.98
N LEU A 335 14.49 1.86 -10.50
CA LEU A 335 13.64 2.51 -9.51
C LEU A 335 13.02 3.77 -10.12
N PHE A 336 11.70 3.81 -10.17
CA PHE A 336 10.95 4.97 -10.62
C PHE A 336 10.59 5.84 -9.42
N VAL A 337 11.23 7.00 -9.30
CA VAL A 337 10.99 7.96 -8.22
C VAL A 337 10.27 9.18 -8.77
N ARG A 338 9.22 9.61 -8.08
CA ARG A 338 8.47 10.79 -8.48
C ARG A 338 9.09 12.06 -7.90
N LYS A 339 9.70 12.87 -8.76
CA LYS A 339 10.19 14.21 -8.42
C LYS A 339 9.08 15.25 -8.57
N VAL A 340 9.01 16.19 -7.62
CA VAL A 340 7.96 17.20 -7.54
C VAL A 340 8.59 18.58 -7.42
N ARG A 341 8.38 19.42 -8.43
CA ARG A 341 8.71 20.84 -8.38
C ARG A 341 7.60 21.60 -7.68
N VAL A 342 7.96 22.23 -6.57
CA VAL A 342 7.05 23.03 -5.74
C VAL A 342 7.25 24.50 -6.05
N SER A 343 6.21 25.31 -5.93
CA SER A 343 6.29 26.75 -6.21
C SER A 343 7.31 27.45 -5.29
N PRO A 344 8.02 28.48 -5.79
CA PRO A 344 9.08 29.16 -5.03
C PRO A 344 8.63 29.70 -3.67
N GLY A 345 7.38 30.17 -3.56
CA GLY A 345 6.83 30.66 -2.30
C GLY A 345 6.74 29.60 -1.21
N VAL A 346 6.51 28.32 -1.57
CA VAL A 346 6.50 27.22 -0.60
C VAL A 346 7.90 26.81 -0.22
N VAL A 347 8.85 26.82 -1.16
CA VAL A 347 10.26 26.56 -0.84
C VAL A 347 10.79 27.59 0.15
N LEU A 348 10.49 28.88 -0.08
CA LEU A 348 10.83 29.97 0.84
C LEU A 348 10.11 29.83 2.19
N GLY A 349 8.82 29.48 2.17
CA GLY A 349 8.05 29.22 3.39
C GLY A 349 8.64 28.08 4.22
N HIS A 350 9.06 26.98 3.59
CA HIS A 350 9.76 25.88 4.25
C HIS A 350 11.11 26.33 4.79
N ALA A 351 11.91 27.08 4.03
CA ALA A 351 13.20 27.59 4.48
C ALA A 351 13.06 28.44 5.75
N LYS A 352 12.07 29.35 5.80
CA LYS A 352 11.75 30.16 7.00
C LYS A 352 11.21 29.32 8.16
N ALA A 353 10.34 28.34 7.88
CA ALA A 353 9.78 27.47 8.92
C ALA A 353 10.88 26.61 9.58
N LEU A 354 11.84 26.13 8.79
CA LEU A 354 12.97 25.34 9.27
C LEU A 354 13.92 26.09 10.21
N GLU A 355 13.87 27.42 10.22
CA GLU A 355 14.61 28.23 11.21
C GLU A 355 14.00 28.14 12.62
N LYS A 356 12.72 27.78 12.72
CA LYS A 356 11.98 27.73 13.98
C LYS A 356 11.68 26.30 14.44
N THR A 357 11.42 25.38 13.52
CA THR A 357 11.03 23.99 13.82
C THR A 357 11.54 23.03 12.75
N THR A 358 11.68 21.76 13.10
CA THR A 358 11.98 20.68 12.15
C THR A 358 10.77 20.36 11.26
N ALA A 359 11.04 19.80 10.08
CA ALA A 359 10.02 19.15 9.26
C ALA A 359 9.72 17.77 9.83
N LYS A 360 8.43 17.45 9.98
CA LYS A 360 7.95 16.28 10.72
C LYS A 360 7.30 15.27 9.78
N TYR A 361 7.68 14.00 9.88
CA TYR A 361 7.20 12.90 9.04
C TYR A 361 6.70 11.75 9.93
N PRO A 362 5.39 11.74 10.29
CA PRO A 362 4.83 10.68 11.12
C PRO A 362 4.77 9.36 10.35
N ILE A 363 5.39 8.31 10.86
CA ILE A 363 5.45 7.00 10.20
C ILE A 363 4.79 5.93 11.04
N GLU A 364 4.23 4.93 10.34
CA GLU A 364 3.91 3.63 10.93
C GLU A 364 5.15 2.75 10.78
N ARG A 365 5.96 2.69 11.84
CA ARG A 365 7.17 1.87 11.85
C ARG A 365 6.77 0.42 12.07
N VAL A 366 7.22 -0.47 11.19
CA VAL A 366 6.98 -1.91 11.33
C VAL A 366 8.26 -2.60 11.79
N VAL A 367 8.15 -3.40 12.85
CA VAL A 367 9.24 -4.28 13.32
C VAL A 367 8.71 -5.71 13.42
N CYS A 368 9.46 -6.63 12.84
CA CYS A 368 9.20 -8.06 12.93
C CYS A 368 10.24 -8.71 13.85
N LYS A 369 9.77 -9.56 14.78
CA LYS A 369 10.62 -10.44 15.59
C LYS A 369 10.24 -11.88 15.35
N THR A 370 11.22 -12.78 15.44
CA THR A 370 11.01 -14.20 15.24
C THR A 370 11.44 -14.99 16.46
N TYR A 371 10.67 -16.03 16.79
CA TYR A 371 10.95 -16.96 17.88
C TYR A 371 10.80 -18.38 17.36
N SER A 372 11.60 -19.31 17.87
CA SER A 372 11.49 -20.73 17.52
C SER A 372 10.87 -21.51 18.68
N VAL A 373 9.92 -22.38 18.38
CA VAL A 373 9.32 -23.31 19.35
C VAL A 373 9.67 -24.73 18.95
N PRO A 374 10.43 -25.46 19.80
CA PRO A 374 10.82 -26.84 19.53
C PRO A 374 9.65 -27.81 19.39
N THR A 375 9.90 -28.90 18.66
CA THR A 375 9.04 -30.08 18.61
C THR A 375 8.76 -30.60 20.03
N GLY A 376 7.55 -31.10 20.27
CA GLY A 376 7.13 -31.68 21.55
C GLY A 376 6.54 -30.66 22.53
N ASN A 377 6.75 -29.35 22.31
CA ASN A 377 6.18 -28.32 23.17
C ASN A 377 4.67 -28.18 22.96
N MET A 378 3.95 -27.92 24.05
CA MET A 378 2.51 -27.61 24.05
C MET A 378 2.20 -26.15 24.40
N SER A 379 3.21 -25.37 24.74
CA SER A 379 3.04 -23.95 25.04
C SER A 379 4.30 -23.15 24.70
N PHE A 380 4.08 -21.86 24.49
CA PHE A 380 5.11 -20.87 24.28
C PHE A 380 4.76 -19.61 25.06
N VAL A 381 5.72 -19.09 25.82
CA VAL A 381 5.58 -17.85 26.57
C VAL A 381 6.79 -16.99 26.30
N GLN A 382 6.56 -15.76 25.89
CA GLN A 382 7.63 -14.78 25.67
C GLN A 382 7.28 -13.48 26.36
N ASP A 383 8.05 -13.13 27.38
CA ASP A 383 8.01 -11.84 28.03
C ASP A 383 8.83 -10.80 27.26
N ASN A 384 8.52 -9.52 27.45
CA ASN A 384 9.25 -8.38 26.90
C ASN A 384 9.52 -8.49 25.40
N ILE A 385 8.48 -8.87 24.62
CA ILE A 385 8.59 -9.04 23.16
C ILE A 385 9.21 -7.78 22.54
N PHE A 386 8.79 -6.60 23.00
CA PHE A 386 9.41 -5.32 22.67
C PHE A 386 9.79 -4.60 23.96
N ILE A 387 11.00 -4.05 23.99
CA ILE A 387 11.51 -3.25 25.11
C ILE A 387 11.38 -1.79 24.68
N GLY A 388 10.80 -0.94 25.54
CA GLY A 388 10.63 0.47 25.25
C GLY A 388 9.21 0.79 24.80
N GLN A 389 9.06 1.31 23.58
CA GLN A 389 7.76 1.75 23.07
C GLN A 389 6.81 0.57 22.88
N MET A 390 5.54 0.77 23.25
CA MET A 390 4.48 -0.18 23.02
C MET A 390 3.96 -0.11 21.57
N PRO A 391 3.80 -1.25 20.87
CA PRO A 391 3.19 -1.25 19.55
C PRO A 391 1.68 -0.96 19.65
N LYS A 392 1.12 -0.30 18.63
CA LYS A 392 -0.33 -0.10 18.50
C LYS A 392 -1.04 -1.35 18.01
N ARG A 393 -0.34 -2.19 17.25
CA ARG A 393 -0.91 -3.41 16.66
C ARG A 393 0.12 -4.52 16.65
N LEU A 394 -0.35 -5.72 16.94
CA LEU A 394 0.41 -6.96 16.83
C LEU A 394 -0.28 -7.87 15.83
N VAL A 395 0.50 -8.53 14.97
CA VAL A 395 0.07 -9.65 14.15
C VAL A 395 1.03 -10.80 14.39
N VAL A 396 0.49 -11.95 14.78
CA VAL A 396 1.26 -13.16 15.04
C VAL A 396 0.96 -14.18 13.93
N ALA A 397 2.01 -14.72 13.34
CA ALA A 397 1.94 -15.76 12.31
C ALA A 397 2.83 -16.93 12.70
N PHE A 398 2.42 -18.14 12.34
CA PHE A 398 3.16 -19.37 12.63
C PHE A 398 3.44 -20.11 11.33
N MET A 399 4.65 -20.65 11.19
CA MET A 399 5.08 -21.39 10.00
C MET A 399 6.14 -22.42 10.37
N ASP A 400 6.39 -23.38 9.47
CA ASP A 400 7.44 -24.37 9.70
C ASP A 400 8.81 -23.67 9.68
N THR A 401 9.72 -24.05 10.57
CA THR A 401 11.03 -23.38 10.68
C THR A 401 11.87 -23.55 9.41
N ASP A 402 11.73 -24.68 8.71
CA ASP A 402 12.40 -24.93 7.44
C ASP A 402 11.82 -24.09 6.30
N ALA A 403 10.50 -23.89 6.25
CA ALA A 403 9.87 -22.94 5.33
C ALA A 403 10.36 -21.50 5.57
N PHE A 404 10.51 -21.10 6.84
CA PHE A 404 11.04 -19.79 7.22
C PHE A 404 12.46 -19.55 6.73
N ASN A 405 13.32 -20.56 6.84
CA ASN A 405 14.73 -20.46 6.43
C ASN A 405 14.95 -20.67 4.92
N GLY A 406 13.92 -21.12 4.20
CA GLY A 406 13.92 -21.47 2.79
C GLY A 406 13.94 -22.99 2.56
N ASN A 407 12.98 -23.49 1.79
CA ASN A 407 12.87 -24.88 1.36
C ASN A 407 12.05 -24.95 0.06
N TYR A 408 12.62 -25.51 -1.01
CA TYR A 408 11.93 -25.62 -2.30
C TYR A 408 10.59 -26.38 -2.27
N LYS A 409 10.33 -27.20 -1.25
CA LYS A 409 9.09 -27.97 -1.13
C LYS A 409 8.02 -27.30 -0.28
N LYS A 410 8.35 -26.21 0.42
CA LYS A 410 7.43 -25.54 1.34
C LYS A 410 7.30 -24.06 1.03
N SER A 411 6.08 -23.56 1.08
CA SER A 411 5.83 -22.13 0.95
C SER A 411 6.16 -21.43 2.28
N PRO A 412 6.95 -20.34 2.26
CA PRO A 412 7.17 -19.53 3.46
C PRO A 412 5.89 -18.84 3.94
N PHE A 413 4.87 -18.73 3.06
CA PHE A 413 3.60 -18.04 3.33
C PHE A 413 2.45 -18.97 3.69
N ASP A 414 2.74 -20.24 3.99
CA ASP A 414 1.77 -21.18 4.58
C ASP A 414 1.62 -20.90 6.08
N PHE A 415 0.74 -19.97 6.43
CA PHE A 415 0.50 -19.56 7.81
C PHE A 415 -0.43 -20.55 8.51
N LYS A 416 0.16 -21.50 9.24
CA LYS A 416 -0.54 -22.59 9.90
C LYS A 416 -1.04 -22.18 11.29
N HIS A 417 -2.06 -22.87 11.78
CA HIS A 417 -2.61 -22.65 13.12
C HIS A 417 -2.07 -23.63 14.18
N TYR A 418 -1.44 -24.75 13.80
CA TYR A 418 -0.88 -25.77 14.70
C TYR A 418 -1.80 -26.18 15.88
N ASN A 419 -3.11 -26.22 15.64
CA ASN A 419 -4.13 -26.47 16.67
C ASN A 419 -3.95 -25.61 17.93
N ILE A 420 -3.59 -24.32 17.78
CA ILE A 420 -3.61 -23.36 18.88
C ILE A 420 -5.00 -23.39 19.52
N ASN A 421 -5.05 -23.56 20.84
CA ASN A 421 -6.28 -23.59 21.63
C ASN A 421 -6.38 -22.44 22.64
N PHE A 422 -5.29 -21.70 22.84
CA PHE A 422 -5.23 -20.53 23.69
C PHE A 422 -4.19 -19.55 23.15
N MET A 423 -4.57 -18.28 23.07
CA MET A 423 -3.62 -17.20 22.86
C MET A 423 -4.06 -15.91 23.54
N SER A 424 -3.12 -15.26 24.21
CA SER A 424 -3.32 -13.96 24.83
C SER A 424 -2.05 -13.12 24.75
N VAL A 425 -2.24 -11.82 24.60
CA VAL A 425 -1.19 -10.82 24.74
C VAL A 425 -1.45 -10.10 26.05
N TYR A 426 -0.46 -10.03 26.93
CA TYR A 426 -0.55 -9.33 28.20
C TYR A 426 0.20 -8.01 28.12
N VAL A 427 -0.44 -6.94 28.57
CA VAL A 427 0.12 -5.60 28.70
C VAL A 427 0.12 -5.27 30.19
N ASP A 428 1.31 -5.17 30.79
CA ASP A 428 1.48 -4.91 32.23
C ASP A 428 0.67 -5.89 33.11
N GLY A 429 0.63 -7.16 32.70
CA GLY A 429 -0.11 -8.24 33.37
C GLY A 429 -1.60 -8.31 33.06
N GLN A 430 -2.17 -7.35 32.32
CA GLN A 430 -3.57 -7.37 31.90
C GLN A 430 -3.72 -7.99 30.50
N PRO A 431 -4.62 -8.98 30.31
CA PRO A 431 -4.82 -9.59 29.00
C PRO A 431 -5.50 -8.63 28.02
N MET A 432 -5.01 -8.64 26.77
CA MET A 432 -5.51 -7.89 25.62
C MET A 432 -5.69 -8.86 24.44
N PRO A 433 -6.93 -9.15 24.01
CA PRO A 433 -8.21 -8.71 24.58
C PRO A 433 -8.45 -9.28 25.99
N SER A 434 -9.34 -8.64 26.75
CA SER A 434 -9.67 -9.01 28.15
C SER A 434 -10.00 -10.49 28.33
N THR A 435 -10.70 -11.07 27.36
CA THR A 435 -10.90 -12.52 27.26
C THR A 435 -9.95 -13.09 26.21
N PRO A 436 -9.00 -13.95 26.59
CA PRO A 436 -8.10 -14.64 25.66
C PRO A 436 -8.82 -15.28 24.47
N LEU A 437 -8.09 -15.43 23.37
CA LEU A 437 -8.57 -16.22 22.24
C LEU A 437 -8.45 -17.70 22.60
N GLN A 438 -9.55 -18.43 22.45
CA GLN A 438 -9.59 -19.89 22.63
C GLN A 438 -10.19 -20.53 21.38
N PRO A 439 -9.48 -20.49 20.24
CA PRO A 439 -9.97 -21.12 19.03
C PRO A 439 -9.94 -22.63 19.16
N ASP A 440 -10.90 -23.31 18.54
CA ASP A 440 -10.89 -24.75 18.38
C ASP A 440 -11.01 -25.06 16.89
N PHE A 441 -9.90 -25.47 16.30
CA PHE A 441 -9.79 -25.71 14.86
C PHE A 441 -10.41 -27.05 14.45
N GLU A 442 -10.43 -28.04 15.35
CA GLU A 442 -11.02 -29.35 15.11
C GLU A 442 -12.54 -29.23 14.93
N ASN A 443 -13.21 -28.53 15.87
CA ASN A 443 -14.65 -28.28 15.81
C ASN A 443 -15.02 -27.02 15.00
N LYS A 444 -14.06 -26.37 14.34
CA LYS A 444 -14.25 -25.15 13.52
C LYS A 444 -14.83 -23.96 14.30
N HIS A 445 -14.54 -23.88 15.59
CA HIS A 445 -14.89 -22.81 16.52
C HIS A 445 -13.73 -21.81 16.71
N PHE A 446 -13.32 -21.15 15.63
CA PHE A 446 -12.24 -20.14 15.63
C PHE A 446 -12.73 -18.73 15.25
N ILE A 447 -14.05 -18.48 15.29
CA ILE A 447 -14.64 -17.28 14.70
C ILE A 447 -14.18 -15.97 15.34
N ARG A 448 -13.87 -15.98 16.65
CA ARG A 448 -13.31 -14.80 17.34
C ARG A 448 -11.92 -14.44 16.81
N ALA A 449 -11.07 -15.43 16.54
CA ALA A 449 -9.76 -15.21 15.94
C ALA A 449 -9.88 -14.67 14.51
N PHE A 450 -10.81 -15.23 13.72
CA PHE A 450 -11.09 -14.73 12.36
C PHE A 450 -11.62 -13.29 12.37
N GLN A 451 -12.59 -12.97 13.24
CA GLN A 451 -13.17 -11.63 13.34
C GLN A 451 -12.13 -10.58 13.76
N ASN A 452 -11.16 -10.94 14.59
CA ASN A 452 -10.09 -10.05 15.02
C ASN A 452 -9.25 -9.49 13.85
N LEU A 453 -9.18 -10.18 12.70
CA LEU A 453 -8.50 -9.65 11.52
C LEU A 453 -9.15 -8.37 10.98
N PHE A 454 -10.47 -8.25 11.15
CA PHE A 454 -11.29 -7.18 10.60
C PHE A 454 -11.54 -6.02 11.59
N VAL A 455 -10.91 -6.05 12.77
CA VAL A 455 -11.01 -4.93 13.73
C VAL A 455 -10.55 -3.64 13.04
N ASN A 456 -11.37 -2.59 13.08
CA ASN A 456 -11.16 -1.32 12.37
C ASN A 456 -11.14 -1.40 10.82
N ALA A 457 -11.64 -2.48 10.23
CA ALA A 457 -11.84 -2.64 8.78
C ALA A 457 -13.32 -2.48 8.36
N GLU A 458 -14.07 -1.60 9.05
CA GLU A 458 -15.46 -1.32 8.71
C GLU A 458 -15.56 -0.87 7.23
N ASP A 459 -16.37 -1.58 6.45
CA ASP A 459 -16.56 -1.47 5.00
C ASP A 459 -15.42 -1.96 4.07
N ARG A 460 -14.32 -2.52 4.58
CA ARG A 460 -13.26 -3.12 3.75
C ARG A 460 -13.10 -4.61 4.02
N GLY A 461 -13.59 -5.43 3.09
CA GLY A 461 -13.38 -6.88 3.12
C GLY A 461 -11.93 -7.26 2.80
N LEU A 462 -11.47 -8.36 3.41
CA LEU A 462 -10.24 -9.06 3.02
C LEU A 462 -10.58 -10.10 1.95
N HIS A 463 -9.65 -10.40 1.05
CA HIS A 463 -9.78 -11.52 0.10
C HIS A 463 -9.50 -12.86 0.81
N LEU A 464 -10.21 -13.14 1.91
CA LEU A 464 -10.06 -14.30 2.78
C LEU A 464 -11.43 -14.73 3.31
N SER A 465 -11.79 -16.00 3.12
CA SER A 465 -13.01 -16.59 3.66
C SER A 465 -12.77 -17.25 5.02
N ARG A 466 -13.87 -17.57 5.73
CA ARG A 466 -13.82 -18.29 7.02
C ARG A 466 -13.16 -19.67 6.89
N SER A 467 -13.38 -20.41 5.80
CA SER A 467 -12.79 -21.73 5.61
C SER A 467 -11.30 -21.63 5.31
N GLU A 468 -10.92 -20.67 4.46
CA GLU A 468 -9.53 -20.45 4.06
C GLU A 468 -8.63 -20.01 5.22
N PHE A 469 -9.20 -19.37 6.25
CA PHE A 469 -8.47 -18.96 7.45
C PHE A 469 -7.80 -20.15 8.16
N ALA A 470 -8.51 -21.27 8.31
CA ALA A 470 -7.96 -22.47 8.95
C ALA A 470 -7.02 -23.26 8.02
N GLU A 471 -6.98 -22.93 6.73
CA GLU A 471 -6.30 -23.69 5.69
C GLU A 471 -5.09 -22.91 5.16
N GLY A 472 -4.13 -22.57 6.03
CA GLY A 472 -2.86 -21.93 5.66
C GLY A 472 -2.87 -20.40 5.59
N ASN A 473 -3.90 -19.74 6.14
CA ASN A 473 -4.00 -18.27 6.24
C ASN A 473 -4.26 -17.79 7.68
N ALA A 474 -3.79 -18.53 8.68
CA ALA A 474 -4.07 -18.27 10.09
C ALA A 474 -3.16 -17.15 10.63
N LEU A 475 -3.58 -15.90 10.43
CA LEU A 475 -2.98 -14.72 11.04
C LEU A 475 -3.78 -14.32 12.28
N PHE A 476 -3.10 -13.90 13.35
CA PHE A 476 -3.76 -13.48 14.58
C PHE A 476 -3.43 -12.04 14.91
N ARG A 477 -4.44 -11.18 14.84
CA ARG A 477 -4.30 -9.74 15.05
C ARG A 477 -4.77 -9.34 16.46
N PHE A 478 -3.99 -8.46 17.08
CA PHE A 478 -4.30 -7.79 18.34
C PHE A 478 -4.18 -6.28 18.15
N GLU A 479 -5.26 -5.56 18.45
CA GLU A 479 -5.24 -4.10 18.52
C GLU A 479 -4.90 -3.70 19.97
N LEU A 480 -3.84 -2.92 20.12
CA LEU A 480 -3.29 -2.50 21.41
C LEU A 480 -3.41 -0.99 21.60
N SER A 481 -3.97 -0.27 20.62
CA SER A 481 -4.20 1.16 20.74
C SER A 481 -5.16 1.47 21.91
N PRO A 482 -4.90 2.52 22.71
CA PRO A 482 -5.74 2.84 23.87
C PRO A 482 -7.20 3.12 23.53
N ASP A 483 -7.45 3.66 22.34
CA ASP A 483 -8.78 3.96 21.80
C ASP A 483 -9.38 2.78 21.02
N LEU A 484 -8.63 1.67 20.90
CA LEU A 484 -8.94 0.49 20.08
C LEU A 484 -9.30 0.84 18.64
N CYS A 485 -8.92 2.02 18.18
CA CYS A 485 -9.28 2.56 16.88
C CYS A 485 -8.05 2.75 16.01
N ASP A 486 -8.26 2.65 14.70
CA ASP A 486 -7.29 2.97 13.66
C ASP A 486 -7.62 4.37 13.12
N SER A 487 -7.62 5.35 14.04
CA SER A 487 -8.13 6.70 13.77
C SER A 487 -7.03 7.64 13.27
N ALA A 488 -7.43 8.83 12.82
CA ALA A 488 -6.55 9.82 12.19
C ALA A 488 -5.62 10.60 13.14
N HIS A 489 -5.55 10.22 14.41
CA HIS A 489 -4.74 10.91 15.41
C HIS A 489 -3.62 10.00 15.92
N LEU A 490 -2.50 10.62 16.31
CA LEU A 490 -1.39 9.89 16.93
C LEU A 490 -1.73 9.62 18.38
N ASN A 491 -1.56 8.38 18.80
CA ASN A 491 -1.68 8.00 20.20
C ASN A 491 -0.43 8.44 20.97
N LEU A 492 -0.60 8.71 22.27
CA LEU A 492 0.55 8.96 23.14
C LEU A 492 1.42 7.71 23.19
N ILE A 493 2.73 7.90 22.97
CA ILE A 493 3.73 6.84 23.11
C ILE A 493 3.72 6.36 24.58
N ARG A 494 3.45 5.07 24.77
CA ARG A 494 3.46 4.40 26.08
C ARG A 494 4.61 3.41 26.15
N HIS A 495 5.12 3.22 27.36
CA HIS A 495 6.10 2.21 27.69
C HIS A 495 5.44 1.18 28.60
N SER A 496 5.36 -0.07 28.14
CA SER A 496 4.72 -1.18 28.86
C SER A 496 5.45 -2.48 28.55
N ASN A 497 5.27 -3.47 29.43
CA ASN A 497 5.78 -4.81 29.21
C ASN A 497 4.75 -5.62 28.42
N LEU A 498 5.18 -6.13 27.26
CA LEU A 498 4.37 -6.97 26.39
C LEU A 498 4.78 -8.43 26.53
N ARG A 499 3.84 -9.29 26.89
CA ARG A 499 4.03 -10.75 26.96
C ARG A 499 3.07 -11.45 26.00
N LEU A 500 3.55 -12.44 25.26
CA LEU A 500 2.74 -13.32 24.42
C LEU A 500 2.70 -14.71 25.05
N GLU A 501 1.49 -15.25 25.20
CA GLU A 501 1.27 -16.62 25.65
C GLU A 501 0.45 -17.37 24.61
N VAL A 502 0.94 -18.52 24.20
CA VAL A 502 0.32 -19.41 23.21
C VAL A 502 0.30 -20.83 23.78
N LYS A 503 -0.81 -21.55 23.61
CA LYS A 503 -0.90 -22.99 23.90
C LYS A 503 -1.49 -23.73 22.72
N PHE A 504 -1.06 -24.97 22.57
CA PHE A 504 -1.47 -25.90 21.54
C PHE A 504 -2.30 -27.02 22.18
N SER A 505 -3.30 -27.54 21.48
CA SER A 505 -4.09 -28.68 21.97
C SER A 505 -3.26 -29.97 22.06
N GLU A 506 -2.22 -30.07 21.24
CA GLU A 506 -1.35 -31.23 21.12
C GLU A 506 0.12 -30.79 21.11
N ALA A 507 1.02 -31.73 21.41
CA ALA A 507 2.45 -31.49 21.28
C ALA A 507 2.83 -31.25 19.81
N LEU A 508 3.62 -30.21 19.55
CA LEU A 508 4.07 -29.89 18.19
C LEU A 508 4.83 -31.07 17.57
N ASN A 509 4.48 -31.44 16.35
CA ASN A 509 5.13 -32.55 15.62
C ASN A 509 6.43 -32.13 14.91
N GLN A 510 6.71 -30.83 14.83
CA GLN A 510 7.91 -30.26 14.23
C GLN A 510 8.23 -28.92 14.90
N THR A 511 9.44 -28.41 14.66
CA THR A 511 9.86 -27.11 15.16
C THR A 511 9.25 -25.99 14.32
N ILE A 512 8.60 -25.03 14.95
CA ILE A 512 7.89 -23.93 14.28
C ILE A 512 8.56 -22.58 14.55
N SER A 513 8.42 -21.66 13.60
CA SER A 513 8.80 -20.26 13.74
C SER A 513 7.55 -19.43 14.00
N ILE A 514 7.58 -18.63 15.06
CA ILE A 514 6.60 -17.60 15.38
C ILE A 514 7.15 -16.28 14.86
N LEU A 515 6.43 -15.66 13.93
CA LEU A 515 6.69 -14.30 13.49
C LEU A 515 5.74 -13.35 14.21
N VAL A 516 6.30 -12.37 14.91
CA VAL A 516 5.57 -11.29 15.56
C VAL A 516 5.83 -10.00 14.78
N TYR A 517 4.84 -9.60 13.99
CA TYR A 517 4.79 -8.33 13.28
C TYR A 517 4.16 -7.28 14.20
N ALA A 518 4.84 -6.14 14.37
CA ALA A 518 4.39 -5.07 15.26
C ALA A 518 4.46 -3.71 14.58
N GLU A 519 3.40 -2.92 14.75
CA GLU A 519 3.32 -1.54 14.24
C GLU A 519 3.48 -0.55 15.39
N PHE A 520 4.33 0.46 15.17
CA PHE A 520 4.61 1.54 16.09
C PHE A 520 4.31 2.87 15.43
N GLU A 521 3.92 3.87 16.22
CA GLU A 521 3.76 5.23 15.75
C GLU A 521 5.00 6.03 16.13
N ASN A 522 5.76 6.43 15.11
CA ASN A 522 7.04 7.12 15.30
C ASN A 522 7.12 8.38 14.46
N LEU A 523 8.11 9.21 14.77
CA LEU A 523 8.32 10.47 14.07
C LEU A 523 9.75 10.55 13.53
N ILE A 524 9.87 10.80 12.23
CA ILE A 524 11.13 11.23 11.62
C ILE A 524 11.08 12.75 11.49
N GLU A 525 12.12 13.42 11.94
CA GLU A 525 12.29 14.86 11.82
C GLU A 525 13.51 15.21 10.96
N ILE A 526 13.37 16.27 10.16
CA ILE A 526 14.47 16.81 9.34
C ILE A 526 14.67 18.27 9.72
N ASN A 527 15.88 18.60 10.18
CA ASN A 527 16.20 19.96 10.62
C ASN A 527 16.65 20.88 9.45
N LYS A 528 16.96 22.14 9.76
CA LYS A 528 17.47 23.13 8.77
C LYS A 528 18.70 22.62 8.01
N ALA A 529 19.62 21.96 8.71
CA ALA A 529 20.85 21.38 8.15
C ALA A 529 20.62 20.05 7.41
N ARG A 530 19.38 19.58 7.29
CA ARG A 530 19.01 18.27 6.72
C ARG A 530 19.55 17.08 7.48
N ASN A 531 19.85 17.25 8.77
CA ASN A 531 20.11 16.11 9.65
C ASN A 531 18.78 15.41 9.93
N ILE A 532 18.80 14.10 9.81
CA ILE A 532 17.67 13.22 10.08
C ILE A 532 17.71 12.89 11.57
N LEU A 533 16.60 13.14 12.27
CA LEU A 533 16.39 12.83 13.68
C LEU A 533 15.19 11.88 13.78
N PHE A 534 15.22 10.93 14.69
CA PHE A 534 14.08 10.04 14.97
C PHE A 534 14.15 9.52 16.40
N ASP A 535 13.02 9.08 16.92
CA ASP A 535 12.78 8.76 18.34
C ASP A 535 12.87 7.26 18.68
N PHE A 536 13.29 6.42 17.73
CA PHE A 536 13.43 4.97 17.90
C PHE A 536 14.89 4.50 17.75
N GLY A 537 15.24 3.42 18.45
CA GLY A 537 16.51 2.71 18.22
C GLY A 537 16.46 1.84 16.96
N ASN A 538 17.61 1.65 16.31
CA ASN A 538 17.76 0.66 15.24
C ASN A 538 17.93 -0.74 15.80
#